data_AF-A0AAU8A9A8-F1
#
_entry.id   AF-A0AAU8A9A8-F1
#
_cell.length_a   1.000
_cell.length_b   1.000
_cell.length_c   1.000
_cell.angle_alpha   90.00
_cell.angle_beta   90.00
_cell.angle_gamma   90.00
#
_symmetry.space_group_name_H-M   'P 1'
#
loop_
_entity.id
_entity.type
_entity.pdbx_description
1 polymer ?
#
loop_
_entity_poly.entity_id
_entity_poly.type
_entity_poly.pdbx_seq_one_letter_code
_entity_poly.pdbx_strand_id
1 'polypeptide(L)'
;MTEIERTKEADTPGEIPGRSCLQADRRKETSLSCGVHGSAAKKWRKIIMTLSMKEKKILYAFACPSHHNTVTRLKWLTALTVDPEAKRRMLGLARKMETEVDESWYEAFYHHLRMEMDEYRRLKRSLRVLKSYTDYEEDLYDEAV
;
A
#
# COMPACT_ATOMS: atom_id res chain seq x y z
N MET A 1 -9.57 61.11 39.64
CA MET A 1 -10.22 59.83 39.26
C MET A 1 -9.65 59.49 37.89
N THR A 2 -8.77 58.52 37.68
CA THR A 2 -8.48 57.27 38.39
C THR A 2 -7.02 56.89 38.14
N GLU A 3 -6.35 56.44 39.20
CA GLU A 3 -5.02 55.79 39.16
C GLU A 3 -5.10 54.51 38.33
N ILE A 4 -4.08 54.24 37.52
CA ILE A 4 -3.74 52.86 37.15
C ILE A 4 -2.25 52.68 37.44
N GLU A 5 -2.02 51.87 38.47
CA GLU A 5 -0.73 51.48 39.01
C GLU A 5 0.09 50.64 38.03
N ARG A 6 1.39 50.69 38.28
CA ARG A 6 2.45 49.96 37.59
C ARG A 6 2.56 48.52 38.09
N THR A 7 2.95 47.60 37.21
CA THR A 7 3.86 46.46 37.49
C THR A 7 4.72 46.24 36.23
N LYS A 8 5.97 46.76 36.15
CA LYS A 8 7.27 46.14 36.52
C LYS A 8 7.41 44.68 36.05
N GLU A 9 8.25 44.46 35.03
CA GLU A 9 9.59 43.80 35.09
C GLU A 9 9.46 42.26 35.23
N ALA A 10 10.20 41.38 34.55
CA ALA A 10 11.58 41.45 34.09
C ALA A 10 11.84 40.43 32.97
N ASP A 11 12.90 40.70 32.23
CA ASP A 11 13.58 39.83 31.28
C ASP A 11 14.55 38.87 32.02
N THR A 12 14.97 37.81 31.33
CA THR A 12 16.03 36.81 31.60
C THR A 12 15.68 35.52 32.38
N PRO A 13 16.48 34.44 32.26
CA PRO A 13 16.77 33.67 31.04
C PRO A 13 16.70 32.14 31.28
N GLY A 14 16.56 31.34 30.22
CA GLY A 14 16.89 29.91 30.27
C GLY A 14 15.70 28.96 30.06
N GLU A 15 15.74 28.17 29.00
CA GLU A 15 16.29 26.82 28.98
C GLU A 15 15.93 26.20 27.63
N ILE A 16 16.90 25.53 27.00
CA ILE A 16 16.61 24.56 25.94
C ILE A 16 16.54 23.20 26.66
N PRO A 17 15.36 22.57 26.81
CA PRO A 17 15.30 21.14 27.11
C PRO A 17 15.30 20.42 25.74
N GLY A 18 16.32 19.66 25.38
CA GLY A 18 16.81 18.53 26.16
C GLY A 18 16.11 17.26 25.65
N ARG A 19 16.85 16.44 24.92
CA ARG A 19 16.44 15.09 24.48
C ARG A 19 15.89 14.28 25.66
N SER A 20 14.79 13.58 25.45
CA SER A 20 14.48 12.22 25.94
C SER A 20 13.02 12.08 26.36
N CYS A 21 12.26 11.34 25.57
CA CYS A 21 11.22 10.46 26.10
C CYS A 21 11.32 9.14 25.34
N LEU A 22 12.34 8.34 25.70
CA LEU A 22 12.15 6.90 25.75
C LEU A 22 11.01 6.62 26.73
N GLN A 23 10.18 5.65 26.35
CA GLN A 23 9.08 5.02 27.11
C GLN A 23 7.78 5.84 27.24
N ALA A 24 6.76 5.38 26.52
CA ALA A 24 5.80 4.48 27.15
C ALA A 24 4.97 3.73 26.09
N ASP A 25 4.96 2.41 26.23
CA ASP A 25 3.79 1.53 26.13
C ASP A 25 2.85 1.69 24.92
N ARG A 26 2.54 0.64 24.16
CA ARG A 26 2.13 -0.66 24.67
C ARG A 26 2.13 -1.63 23.51
N ARG A 27 2.91 -2.69 23.66
CA ARG A 27 2.70 -3.96 22.97
C ARG A 27 1.27 -4.41 23.27
N LYS A 28 0.31 -4.05 22.43
CA LYS A 28 -0.96 -4.78 22.37
C LYS A 28 -0.69 -6.06 21.59
N GLU A 29 0.05 -6.96 22.23
CA GLU A 29 -0.29 -8.38 22.14
C GLU A 29 -1.68 -8.47 22.76
N THR A 30 -2.71 -8.15 21.96
CA THR A 30 -4.03 -8.66 22.22
C THR A 30 -3.89 -10.16 22.13
N SER A 31 -3.82 -10.79 23.29
CA SER A 31 -4.30 -12.14 23.56
C SER A 31 -5.79 -12.20 23.20
N LEU A 32 -6.11 -12.03 21.91
CA LEU A 32 -7.41 -12.33 21.36
C LEU A 32 -7.41 -13.83 21.12
N SER A 33 -7.77 -14.52 22.20
CA SER A 33 -8.55 -15.74 22.22
C SER A 33 -8.73 -16.39 20.85
N CYS A 34 -8.10 -17.54 20.66
CA CYS A 34 -8.44 -18.49 19.61
C CYS A 34 -9.95 -18.77 19.64
N GLY A 35 -10.69 -18.11 18.76
CA GLY A 35 -12.13 -18.29 18.64
C GLY A 35 -12.67 -17.44 17.49
N VAL A 36 -12.96 -18.08 16.36
CA VAL A 36 -13.89 -17.60 15.32
C VAL A 36 -13.50 -16.36 14.47
N HIS A 37 -12.33 -15.72 14.64
CA HIS A 37 -11.93 -14.59 13.76
C HIS A 37 -10.98 -14.94 12.59
N GLY A 38 -10.55 -16.20 12.46
CA GLY A 38 -9.52 -16.61 11.49
C GLY A 38 -9.97 -16.82 10.04
N SER A 39 -11.27 -16.97 9.77
CA SER A 39 -11.75 -17.39 8.44
C SER A 39 -11.77 -16.27 7.41
N ALA A 40 -12.17 -15.05 7.78
CA ALA A 40 -12.26 -13.92 6.85
C ALA A 40 -10.87 -13.44 6.37
N ALA A 41 -9.89 -13.34 7.27
CA ALA A 41 -8.53 -12.98 6.90
C ALA A 41 -7.87 -14.04 5.99
N LYS A 42 -8.21 -15.32 6.14
CA LYS A 42 -7.77 -16.38 5.21
C LYS A 42 -8.46 -16.25 3.84
N LYS A 43 -9.73 -15.82 3.81
CA LYS A 43 -10.53 -15.67 2.59
C LYS A 43 -9.98 -14.59 1.64
N TRP A 44 -9.73 -13.37 2.13
CA TRP A 44 -9.16 -12.29 1.28
C TRP A 44 -7.73 -12.55 0.84
N ARG A 45 -6.93 -13.14 1.73
CA ARG A 45 -5.57 -13.58 1.38
C ARG A 45 -5.58 -14.62 0.26
N LYS A 46 -6.55 -15.53 0.25
CA LYS A 46 -6.72 -16.46 -0.88
C LYS A 46 -7.02 -15.71 -2.18
N ILE A 47 -7.91 -14.72 -2.14
CA ILE A 47 -8.35 -13.96 -3.32
C ILE A 47 -7.23 -13.10 -3.89
N ILE A 48 -6.41 -12.45 -3.05
CA ILE A 48 -5.25 -11.71 -3.57
C ILE A 48 -4.20 -12.62 -4.19
N MET A 49 -4.08 -13.87 -3.74
CA MET A 49 -3.20 -14.86 -4.37
C MET A 49 -3.75 -15.43 -5.68
N THR A 50 -5.07 -15.45 -5.88
CA THR A 50 -5.68 -15.90 -7.15
C THR A 50 -5.67 -14.82 -8.24
N LEU A 51 -5.44 -13.55 -7.88
CA LEU A 51 -5.27 -12.47 -8.86
C LEU A 51 -3.93 -12.59 -9.58
N SER A 52 -3.97 -12.59 -10.91
CA SER A 52 -2.77 -12.52 -11.75
C SER A 52 -2.09 -11.16 -11.62
N MET A 53 -0.78 -11.10 -11.91
CA MET A 53 -0.05 -9.83 -11.89
C MET A 53 -0.61 -8.77 -12.86
N LYS A 54 -1.27 -9.17 -13.95
CA LYS A 54 -1.94 -8.23 -14.86
C LYS A 54 -3.17 -7.62 -14.19
N GLU A 55 -4.00 -8.44 -13.54
CA GLU A 55 -5.17 -7.97 -12.79
C GLU A 55 -4.75 -7.07 -11.62
N LYS A 56 -3.73 -7.46 -10.85
CA LYS A 56 -3.19 -6.61 -9.77
C LYS A 56 -2.70 -5.25 -10.26
N LYS A 57 -2.08 -5.18 -11.44
CA LYS A 57 -1.68 -3.91 -12.06
C LYS A 57 -2.87 -3.04 -12.45
N ILE A 58 -3.92 -3.63 -13.02
CA ILE A 58 -5.16 -2.91 -13.37
C ILE A 58 -5.81 -2.37 -12.10
N LEU A 59 -5.97 -3.22 -11.07
CA LEU A 59 -6.53 -2.78 -9.79
C LEU A 59 -5.66 -1.71 -9.13
N TYR A 60 -4.33 -1.82 -9.17
CA TYR A 60 -3.47 -0.77 -8.64
C TYR A 60 -3.69 0.59 -9.34
N ALA A 61 -3.96 0.60 -10.65
CA ALA A 61 -4.18 1.82 -11.41
C ALA A 61 -5.59 2.40 -11.22
N PHE A 62 -6.62 1.55 -11.10
CA PHE A 62 -8.01 1.97 -11.20
C PHE A 62 -8.86 1.74 -9.94
N ALA A 63 -8.39 0.95 -8.97
CA ALA A 63 -9.11 0.75 -7.72
C ALA A 63 -9.00 1.98 -6.81
N CYS A 64 -10.00 2.14 -5.95
CA CYS A 64 -10.09 3.14 -4.90
C CYS A 64 -10.59 2.49 -3.61
N PRO A 65 -10.43 3.14 -2.43
CA PRO A 65 -10.85 2.57 -1.14
C PRO A 65 -12.32 2.14 -1.03
N SER A 66 -13.20 2.61 -1.93
CA SER A 66 -14.58 2.13 -2.05
C SER A 66 -14.68 0.94 -3.01
N HIS A 67 -15.26 -0.17 -2.53
CA HIS A 67 -15.54 -1.38 -3.33
C HIS A 67 -16.46 -1.09 -4.50
N HIS A 68 -17.63 -0.49 -4.21
CA HIS A 68 -18.63 -0.13 -5.21
C HIS A 68 -18.04 0.73 -6.34
N ASN A 69 -17.25 1.75 -5.99
CA ASN A 69 -16.61 2.62 -6.97
C ASN A 69 -15.58 1.86 -7.81
N THR A 70 -14.83 0.94 -7.23
CA THR A 70 -13.87 0.10 -7.96
C THR A 70 -14.56 -0.79 -8.98
N VAL A 71 -15.62 -1.51 -8.56
CA VAL A 71 -16.40 -2.36 -9.47
C VAL A 71 -17.01 -1.54 -10.60
N THR A 72 -17.59 -0.39 -10.27
CA THR A 72 -18.16 0.55 -11.25
C THR A 72 -17.09 0.99 -12.24
N ARG A 73 -15.95 1.52 -11.79
CA ARG A 73 -14.85 1.94 -12.66
C ARG A 73 -14.37 0.84 -13.60
N LEU A 74 -14.27 -0.40 -13.12
CA LEU A 74 -13.91 -1.54 -13.96
C LEU A 74 -14.97 -1.85 -15.03
N LYS A 75 -16.26 -1.73 -14.71
CA LYS A 75 -17.36 -1.87 -15.67
C LYS A 75 -17.30 -0.76 -16.73
N TRP A 76 -17.06 0.48 -16.33
CA TRP A 76 -16.86 1.61 -17.26
C TRP A 76 -15.65 1.40 -18.18
N LEU A 77 -14.50 1.01 -17.63
CA LEU A 77 -13.32 0.70 -18.43
C LEU A 77 -13.59 -0.44 -19.42
N THR A 78 -14.36 -1.45 -19.01
CA THR A 78 -14.78 -2.55 -19.88
C THR A 78 -15.63 -2.06 -21.05
N ALA A 79 -16.54 -1.11 -20.81
CA ALA A 79 -17.37 -0.51 -21.85
C ALA A 79 -16.53 0.29 -22.85
N LEU A 80 -15.47 0.96 -22.40
CA LEU A 80 -14.57 1.76 -23.21
C LEU A 80 -13.51 0.95 -23.98
N THR A 81 -13.32 -0.32 -23.65
CA THR A 81 -12.29 -1.15 -24.27
C THR A 81 -12.74 -1.71 -25.60
N VAL A 82 -11.99 -1.38 -26.66
CA VAL A 82 -12.26 -1.82 -28.03
C VAL A 82 -11.76 -3.25 -28.27
N ASP A 83 -10.60 -3.61 -27.71
CA ASP A 83 -10.02 -4.94 -27.88
C ASP A 83 -10.87 -6.04 -27.20
N PRO A 84 -11.37 -7.05 -27.92
CA PRO A 84 -12.25 -8.08 -27.36
C PRO A 84 -11.60 -8.94 -26.27
N GLU A 85 -10.28 -9.16 -26.34
CA GLU A 85 -9.59 -9.96 -25.34
C GLU A 85 -9.38 -9.18 -24.04
N ALA A 86 -8.91 -7.94 -24.12
CA ALA A 86 -8.79 -7.02 -23.01
C ALA A 86 -10.15 -6.76 -22.35
N LYS A 87 -11.22 -6.60 -23.15
CA LYS A 87 -12.59 -6.46 -22.66
C LYS A 87 -13.02 -7.68 -21.85
N ARG A 88 -12.78 -8.90 -22.35
CA ARG A 88 -13.07 -10.15 -21.61
C ARG A 88 -12.31 -10.23 -20.29
N ARG A 89 -11.02 -9.88 -20.29
CA ARG A 89 -10.19 -9.86 -19.07
C ARG A 89 -10.70 -8.83 -18.06
N MET A 90 -11.03 -7.63 -18.50
CA MET A 90 -11.51 -6.56 -17.61
C MET A 90 -12.90 -6.85 -17.06
N LEU A 91 -13.79 -7.43 -17.86
CA LEU A 91 -15.09 -7.90 -17.41
C LEU A 91 -14.94 -9.03 -16.38
N GLY A 92 -14.04 -9.99 -16.64
CA GLY A 92 -13.74 -11.08 -15.71
C GLY A 92 -13.21 -10.56 -14.38
N LEU A 93 -12.33 -9.55 -14.42
CA LEU A 93 -11.84 -8.88 -13.22
C LEU A 93 -12.95 -8.14 -12.48
N ALA A 94 -13.82 -7.40 -13.18
CA ALA A 94 -14.95 -6.71 -12.55
C ALA A 94 -15.89 -7.68 -11.81
N ARG A 95 -16.22 -8.81 -12.45
CA ARG A 95 -17.03 -9.87 -11.84
C ARG A 95 -16.35 -10.48 -10.63
N LYS A 96 -15.05 -10.79 -10.72
CA LYS A 96 -14.26 -11.30 -9.61
C LYS A 96 -14.28 -10.34 -8.42
N MET A 97 -14.11 -9.04 -8.66
CA MET A 97 -14.21 -8.02 -7.61
C MET A 97 -15.61 -7.94 -6.99
N GLU A 98 -16.66 -8.13 -7.78
CA GLU A 98 -18.05 -8.07 -7.32
C GLU A 98 -18.49 -9.31 -6.55
N THR A 99 -18.06 -10.51 -6.97
CA THR A 99 -18.51 -11.78 -6.38
C THR A 99 -17.57 -12.33 -5.33
N GLU A 100 -16.27 -12.20 -5.56
CA GLU A 100 -15.28 -12.73 -4.64
C GLU A 100 -14.95 -11.71 -3.58
N VAL A 101 -15.03 -10.37 -3.86
CA VAL A 101 -14.74 -9.28 -2.92
C VAL A 101 -15.94 -8.68 -2.21
N ASP A 102 -15.97 -8.84 -0.88
CA ASP A 102 -17.04 -8.41 0.01
C ASP A 102 -16.67 -7.04 0.60
N GLU A 103 -17.66 -6.17 0.70
CA GLU A 103 -17.47 -4.79 1.15
C GLU A 103 -16.84 -4.70 2.53
N SER A 104 -17.18 -5.62 3.45
CA SER A 104 -16.74 -5.55 4.85
C SER A 104 -15.23 -5.69 5.06
N TRP A 105 -14.48 -6.13 4.04
CA TRP A 105 -13.03 -6.31 4.12
C TRP A 105 -12.30 -5.73 2.92
N TYR A 106 -13.02 -5.05 2.03
CA TYR A 106 -12.46 -4.46 0.84
C TYR A 106 -11.34 -3.47 1.16
N GLU A 107 -11.50 -2.69 2.23
CA GLU A 107 -10.48 -1.74 2.69
C GLU A 107 -9.15 -2.45 3.02
N ALA A 108 -9.20 -3.55 3.79
CA ALA A 108 -8.03 -4.35 4.10
C ALA A 108 -7.41 -4.98 2.83
N PHE A 109 -8.25 -5.48 1.92
CA PHE A 109 -7.80 -5.97 0.61
C PHE A 109 -7.08 -4.88 -0.20
N TYR A 110 -7.65 -3.67 -0.27
CA TYR A 110 -7.13 -2.55 -1.03
C TYR A 110 -5.75 -2.12 -0.50
N HIS A 111 -5.61 -1.97 0.81
CA HIS A 111 -4.33 -1.62 1.42
C HIS A 111 -3.27 -2.70 1.21
N HIS A 112 -3.66 -3.98 1.33
CA HIS A 112 -2.73 -5.08 1.07
C HIS A 112 -2.28 -5.13 -0.40
N LEU A 113 -3.21 -4.96 -1.34
CA LEU A 113 -2.89 -4.87 -2.77
C LEU A 113 -1.91 -3.74 -3.06
N ARG A 114 -2.12 -2.57 -2.45
CA ARG A 114 -1.22 -1.42 -2.60
C ARG A 114 0.18 -1.74 -2.09
N MET A 115 0.29 -2.26 -0.86
CA MET A 115 1.56 -2.67 -0.26
C MET A 115 2.30 -3.70 -1.13
N GLU A 116 1.61 -4.77 -1.56
CA GLU A 116 2.22 -5.83 -2.37
C GLU A 116 2.75 -5.28 -3.72
N MET A 117 1.97 -4.43 -4.38
CA MET A 117 2.35 -3.85 -5.66
C MET A 117 3.45 -2.78 -5.55
N ASP A 118 3.51 -2.05 -4.44
CA ASP A 118 4.58 -1.10 -4.17
C ASP A 118 5.91 -1.81 -3.90
N GLU A 119 5.89 -2.89 -3.12
CA GLU A 119 7.07 -3.75 -2.92
C GLU A 119 7.51 -4.43 -4.22
N TYR A 120 6.56 -4.96 -5.02
CA TYR A 120 6.89 -5.49 -6.35
C TYR A 120 7.58 -4.44 -7.23
N ARG A 121 7.10 -3.18 -7.24
CA ARG A 121 7.75 -2.10 -8.00
C ARG A 121 9.13 -1.77 -7.45
N ARG A 122 9.29 -1.73 -6.13
CA ARG A 122 10.57 -1.48 -5.46
C ARG A 122 11.59 -2.54 -5.86
N LEU A 123 11.26 -3.82 -5.65
CA LEU A 123 12.13 -4.95 -6.02
C LEU A 123 12.47 -4.96 -7.50
N LYS A 124 11.48 -4.68 -8.38
CA LYS A 124 11.72 -4.58 -9.82
C LYS A 124 12.67 -3.46 -10.20
N ARG A 125 12.66 -2.33 -9.47
CA ARG A 125 13.66 -1.25 -9.66
C ARG A 125 15.03 -1.70 -9.18
N SER A 126 15.13 -2.25 -7.97
CA SER A 126 16.40 -2.75 -7.41
C SER A 126 17.05 -3.79 -8.32
N LEU A 127 16.28 -4.74 -8.85
CA LEU A 127 16.79 -5.75 -9.76
C LEU A 127 17.35 -5.14 -11.06
N ARG A 128 16.73 -4.09 -11.60
CA ARG A 128 17.25 -3.41 -12.79
C ARG A 128 18.58 -2.72 -12.52
N VAL A 129 18.68 -2.06 -11.36
CA VAL A 129 19.93 -1.41 -10.92
C VAL A 129 21.03 -2.45 -10.68
N LEU A 130 20.70 -3.58 -10.03
CA LEU A 130 21.68 -4.65 -9.81
C LEU A 130 22.18 -5.25 -11.13
N LYS A 131 21.26 -5.53 -12.07
CA LYS A 131 21.62 -6.06 -13.39
C LYS A 131 22.57 -5.13 -14.16
N SER A 132 22.41 -3.81 -14.03
CA SER A 132 23.33 -2.88 -14.68
C SER A 132 24.74 -2.89 -14.06
N TYR A 133 24.93 -3.34 -12.83
CA TYR A 133 26.28 -3.47 -12.24
C TYR A 133 27.00 -4.74 -12.69
N THR A 134 26.27 -5.82 -12.95
CA THR A 134 26.87 -7.11 -13.36
C THR A 134 27.15 -7.21 -14.85
N ASP A 135 26.62 -6.28 -15.66
CA ASP A 135 26.84 -6.19 -17.11
C ASP A 135 28.25 -5.68 -17.49
N TYR A 136 29.05 -5.26 -16.50
CA TYR A 136 30.40 -4.69 -16.69
C TYR A 136 31.55 -5.69 -16.53
N GLU A 137 31.28 -6.97 -16.21
CA GLU A 137 32.32 -7.97 -15.88
C GLU A 137 32.59 -8.98 -17.02
N GLU A 138 31.95 -8.86 -18.18
CA GLU A 138 32.10 -9.84 -19.30
C GLU A 138 33.09 -9.40 -20.40
N ASP A 139 33.54 -8.13 -20.42
CA ASP A 139 34.41 -7.60 -21.50
C ASP A 139 35.92 -7.54 -21.16
N LEU A 140 36.37 -8.06 -19.99
CA LEU A 140 37.77 -7.91 -19.53
C LEU A 140 38.62 -9.20 -19.58
N TYR A 141 38.10 -10.31 -20.11
CA TYR A 141 38.80 -11.60 -20.10
C TYR A 141 39.03 -12.24 -21.48
N ASP A 142 39.13 -11.44 -22.55
CA ASP A 142 39.49 -11.94 -23.89
C ASP A 142 40.88 -11.48 -24.40
N GLU A 143 41.71 -10.85 -23.57
CA GLU A 143 43.06 -10.42 -23.98
C GLU A 143 44.16 -10.95 -23.04
N ALA A 144 44.47 -12.24 -23.16
CA ALA A 144 45.75 -12.81 -22.73
C ALA A 144 46.27 -13.72 -23.84
N VAL A 145 47.09 -13.13 -24.72
CA VAL A 145 47.86 -13.76 -25.81
C VAL A 145 49.07 -14.51 -25.24
#